data_AF-A0A7W8RUC9-F1
#
_entry.id   AF-A0A7W8RUC9-F1
#
_cell.length_a   1.000
_cell.length_b   1.000
_cell.length_c   1.000
_cell.angle_alpha   90.00
_cell.angle_beta   90.00
_cell.angle_gamma   90.00
#
_symmetry.space_group_name_H-M   'P 1'
#
loop_
_entity.id
_entity.type
_entity.pdbx_description
1 polymer ?
#
loop_
_entity_poly.entity_id
_entity_poly.type
_entity_poly.pdbx_seq_one_letter_code
_entity_poly.pdbx_strand_id
1 'polypeptide(L)'
;MAELLLGNVEETVSDEELDEFLQRYGFPPFDSIERVPAGSGQPIALLRFSDLSSEALNLLRSRIHNMFWKDRTISAQILPEREG
;
A
#
# COMPACT_ATOMS: atom_id res chain seq x y z
N MET A 1 -2.71 10.12 -11.33
CA MET A 1 -1.89 9.68 -10.18
C MET A 1 -2.65 8.55 -9.50
N ALA A 2 -2.00 7.65 -8.77
CA ALA A 2 -2.74 6.55 -8.13
C ALA A 2 -2.34 6.40 -6.66
N GLU A 3 -3.34 6.14 -5.81
CA GLU A 3 -3.17 5.99 -4.38
C GLU A 3 -3.57 4.59 -3.93
N LEU A 4 -2.70 3.96 -3.13
CA LEU A 4 -2.90 2.64 -2.57
C LEU A 4 -2.96 2.73 -1.05
N LEU A 5 -4.08 2.33 -0.48
CA LEU A 5 -4.25 2.14 0.94
C LEU A 5 -3.91 0.71 1.32
N LEU A 6 -2.84 0.53 2.07
CA LEU A 6 -2.47 -0.74 2.70
C LEU A 6 -2.95 -0.73 4.15
N GLY A 7 -3.75 -1.71 4.52
CA GLY A 7 -4.22 -1.90 5.90
C GLY A 7 -3.57 -3.09 6.59
N ASN A 8 -3.52 -3.00 7.91
CA ASN A 8 -2.92 -4.00 8.79
C ASN A 8 -1.42 -4.19 8.56
N VAL A 9 -0.74 -3.15 8.06
CA VAL A 9 0.72 -3.10 7.94
C VAL A 9 1.31 -2.84 9.32
N GLU A 10 2.24 -3.69 9.74
CA GLU A 10 2.87 -3.56 11.05
C GLU A 10 3.62 -2.22 11.19
N GLU A 11 3.43 -1.53 12.33
CA GLU A 11 3.98 -0.18 12.55
C GLU A 11 5.51 -0.16 12.63
N THR A 12 6.12 -1.30 12.98
CA THR A 12 7.59 -1.47 13.03
C THR A 12 8.22 -1.74 11.67
N VAL A 13 7.42 -2.05 10.64
CA VAL A 13 7.93 -2.22 9.27
C VAL A 13 8.42 -0.87 8.78
N SER A 14 9.70 -0.81 8.39
CA SER A 14 10.29 0.41 7.84
C SER A 14 9.75 0.72 6.45
N ASP A 15 9.86 1.97 6.02
CA ASP A 15 9.44 2.40 4.67
C ASP A 15 10.22 1.65 3.58
N GLU A 16 11.51 1.40 3.80
CA GLU A 16 12.39 0.62 2.92
C GLU A 16 11.92 -0.84 2.79
N GLU A 17 11.60 -1.51 3.91
CA GLU A 17 11.09 -2.89 3.89
C GLU A 17 9.74 -3.00 3.18
N LEU A 18 8.89 -1.98 3.33
CA LEU A 18 7.61 -1.92 2.63
C LEU A 18 7.82 -1.75 1.12
N ASP A 19 8.77 -0.91 0.72
CA ASP A 19 9.12 -0.70 -0.67
C ASP A 19 9.67 -1.99 -1.31
N GLU A 20 10.63 -2.65 -0.66
CA GLU A 20 11.19 -3.93 -1.11
C GLU A 20 10.11 -5.01 -1.25
N PHE A 21 9.18 -5.07 -0.30
CA PHE A 21 8.03 -5.95 -0.34
C PHE A 21 7.20 -5.70 -1.60
N LEU A 22 6.85 -4.44 -1.88
CA LEU A 22 6.05 -4.06 -3.03
C LEU A 22 6.78 -4.34 -4.36
N GLN A 23 8.06 -4.02 -4.45
CA GLN A 23 8.89 -4.31 -5.62
C GLN A 23 8.90 -5.80 -5.97
N ARG A 24 8.92 -6.68 -4.96
CA ARG A 24 8.84 -8.13 -5.17
C ARG A 24 7.56 -8.58 -5.89
N TYR A 25 6.47 -7.81 -5.78
CA TYR A 25 5.20 -8.07 -6.46
C TYR A 25 5.02 -7.28 -7.76
N GLY A 26 6.05 -6.52 -8.16
CA GLY A 26 6.10 -5.77 -9.41
C GLY A 26 5.60 -4.33 -9.31
N PHE A 27 5.48 -3.79 -8.10
CA PHE A 27 5.26 -2.36 -7.92
C PHE A 27 6.56 -1.59 -8.19
N PRO A 28 6.47 -0.38 -8.77
CA PRO A 28 7.57 0.58 -8.73
C PRO A 28 7.75 1.11 -7.30
N PRO A 29 8.86 1.81 -7.01
CA PRO A 29 9.00 2.53 -5.74
C PRO A 29 7.87 3.56 -5.58
N PHE A 30 7.36 3.72 -4.37
CA PHE A 30 6.36 4.76 -4.08
C PHE A 30 7.02 6.14 -3.98
N ASP A 31 6.30 7.18 -4.41
CA ASP A 31 6.77 8.56 -4.34
C ASP A 31 6.68 9.11 -2.91
N SER A 32 5.65 8.70 -2.17
CA SER A 32 5.39 9.15 -0.81
C SER A 32 4.53 8.16 -0.06
N ILE A 33 4.73 8.14 1.27
CA ILE A 33 3.98 7.33 2.22
C ILE A 33 3.41 8.21 3.33
N GLU A 34 2.18 7.93 3.71
CA GLU A 34 1.52 8.51 4.88
C GLU A 34 1.05 7.37 5.78
N ARG A 35 1.61 7.27 6.98
CA ARG A 35 1.25 6.24 7.96
C ARG A 35 0.23 6.80 8.93
N VAL A 36 -0.89 6.11 9.09
CA VAL A 36 -1.86 6.41 10.15
C VAL A 36 -1.77 5.29 11.18
N PRO A 37 -1.39 5.61 12.42
CA PRO A 37 -1.29 4.63 13.49
C PRO A 37 -2.66 4.03 13.79
N ALA A 38 -2.64 2.81 14.31
CA ALA A 38 -3.86 2.01 14.50
C ALA A 38 -4.91 2.73 15.36
N GLY A 39 -4.49 3.46 16.40
CA GLY A 39 -5.39 4.03 17.39
C GLY A 39 -6.26 2.93 18.03
N SER A 40 -7.52 2.84 17.62
CA SER A 40 -8.49 1.78 18.00
C SER A 40 -8.81 0.78 16.89
N GLY A 41 -8.23 0.96 15.69
CA GLY A 41 -8.44 0.14 14.50
C GLY A 41 -7.18 -0.62 14.09
N GLN A 42 -6.95 -0.71 12.77
CA GLN A 42 -5.74 -1.30 12.21
C GLN A 42 -4.83 -0.19 11.67
N PRO A 43 -3.50 -0.33 11.81
CA PRO A 43 -2.56 0.62 11.22
C PRO A 43 -2.70 0.58 9.70
N ILE A 44 -2.61 1.75 9.06
CA ILE A 44 -2.70 1.90 7.61
C ILE A 44 -1.49 2.67 7.08
N ALA A 45 -1.08 2.32 5.87
CA ALA A 45 -0.09 3.04 5.08
C ALA A 45 -0.74 3.45 3.76
N LEU A 46 -0.82 4.75 3.52
CA LEU A 46 -1.27 5.34 2.26
C LEU A 46 -0.05 5.61 1.40
N LEU A 47 0.02 4.95 0.25
CA LEU A 47 1.12 5.06 -0.70
C LEU A 47 0.66 5.80 -1.94
N ARG A 48 1.51 6.70 -2.44
CA ARG A 48 1.26 7.49 -3.64
C ARG A 48 2.21 7.09 -4.75
N PHE A 49 1.66 6.87 -5.94
CA PHE A 49 2.40 6.52 -7.14
C PHE A 49 2.09 7.51 -8.26
N SER A 50 3.10 8.25 -8.70
CA SER A 50 3.03 9.21 -9.81
C SER A 50 3.12 8.51 -11.16
N ASP A 51 3.94 7.46 -11.25
CA ASP A 51 4.23 6.70 -12.48
C ASP A 51 3.21 5.58 -12.79
N LEU A 52 2.22 5.35 -11.91
CA LEU A 52 1.18 4.35 -12.14
C LEU A 52 -0.16 4.97 -12.50
N SER A 53 -0.81 4.39 -13.52
CA SER A 53 -2.24 4.55 -13.73
C SER A 53 -3.04 3.71 -12.74
N SER A 54 -4.27 4.14 -12.44
CA SER A 54 -5.18 3.41 -11.55
C SER A 54 -5.47 1.99 -12.05
N GLU A 55 -5.49 1.77 -13.37
CA GLU A 55 -5.65 0.45 -13.98
C GLU A 55 -4.46 -0.47 -13.72
N ALA A 56 -3.23 0.03 -13.93
CA ALA A 56 -2.01 -0.73 -13.66
C ALA A 56 -1.88 -1.05 -12.16
N LEU A 57 -2.18 -0.08 -11.30
CA LEU A 57 -2.19 -0.27 -9.86
C LEU A 57 -3.22 -1.32 -9.43
N ASN A 58 -4.39 -1.41 -10.10
CA ASN A 58 -5.42 -2.41 -9.76
C ASN A 58 -4.97 -3.85 -10.04
N LEU A 59 -4.21 -4.06 -11.12
CA LEU A 59 -3.61 -5.36 -11.41
C LEU A 59 -2.58 -5.76 -10.35
N LEU A 60 -1.76 -4.82 -9.90
CA LEU A 60 -0.75 -5.05 -8.86
C LEU A 60 -1.39 -5.24 -7.48
N ARG A 61 -2.39 -4.43 -7.13
CA ARG A 61 -3.18 -4.53 -5.89
C ARG A 61 -3.71 -5.94 -5.69
N SER A 62 -4.25 -6.57 -6.73
CA SER A 62 -4.79 -7.94 -6.65
C SER A 62 -3.76 -9.00 -6.24
N ARG A 63 -2.45 -8.72 -6.39
CA ARG A 63 -1.38 -9.67 -6.03
C ARG A 63 -1.06 -9.68 -4.55
N ILE A 64 -1.23 -8.54 -3.88
CA ILE A 64 -0.88 -8.34 -2.46
C ILE A 64 -2.11 -8.26 -1.55
N HIS A 65 -3.31 -8.06 -2.13
CA HIS A 65 -4.55 -8.01 -1.38
C HIS A 65 -4.82 -9.36 -0.68
N ASN A 66 -5.15 -9.33 0.62
CA ASN A 66 -5.38 -10.49 1.47
C ASN A 66 -4.19 -11.45 1.59
N MET A 67 -2.97 -10.93 1.40
CA MET A 67 -1.77 -11.74 1.56
C MET A 67 -1.29 -11.77 3.01
N PHE A 68 -0.75 -12.91 3.44
CA PHE A 68 -0.12 -13.04 4.74
C PHE A 68 1.33 -12.58 4.68
N TRP A 69 1.66 -11.54 5.42
CA TRP A 69 3.00 -10.95 5.50
C TRP A 69 3.26 -10.42 6.91
N LYS A 70 4.45 -10.69 7.47
CA LYS A 70 4.85 -10.28 8.82
C LYS A 70 3.79 -10.61 9.89
N ASP A 71 3.37 -11.88 9.92
CA ASP A 71 2.35 -12.42 10.84
C ASP A 71 0.94 -11.82 10.72
N ARG A 72 0.68 -11.06 9.65
CA ARG A 72 -0.57 -10.32 9.46
C ARG A 72 -1.12 -10.51 8.06
N THR A 73 -2.45 -10.59 7.95
CA THR A 73 -3.10 -10.49 6.64
C THR A 73 -3.24 -9.02 6.27
N ILE A 74 -2.53 -8.59 5.24
CA ILE A 74 -2.62 -7.21 4.76
C ILE A 74 -3.83 -7.05 3.83
N SER A 75 -4.44 -5.87 3.88
CA SER A 75 -5.47 -5.47 2.91
C SER A 75 -4.91 -4.39 2.00
N ALA A 76 -5.27 -4.44 0.72
CA ALA A 76 -4.85 -3.45 -0.28
C ALA A 76 -6.05 -2.90 -1.02
N GLN A 77 -6.24 -1.57 -1.01
CA GLN A 77 -7.37 -0.88 -1.62
C GLN A 77 -6.88 0.31 -2.43
N ILE A 78 -7.47 0.53 -3.61
CA ILE A 78 -7.17 1.74 -4.39
C ILE A 78 -8.13 2.82 -3.92
N LEU A 79 -7.59 4.00 -3.63
CA LEU A 79 -8.43 5.16 -3.39
C LEU A 79 -8.82 5.80 -4.72
N PRO A 80 -10.11 6.13 -4.93
CA PRO A 80 -10.50 6.91 -6.10
C PRO A 80 -9.79 8.26 -6.05
N GLU A 81 -9.29 8.71 -7.20
CA GLU A 81 -8.73 10.06 -7.33
C GLU A 81 -9.81 11.03 -6.85
N ARG A 82 -9.51 11.79 -5.78
CA ARG A 82 -10.47 12.74 -5.24
C ARG A 82 -10.56 13.87 -6.26
N GLU A 83 -11.60 13.85 -7.09
CA GLU A 83 -12.00 14.98 -7.93
C GLU A 83 -12.19 16.17 -6.98
N GLY A 84 -11.20 17.05 -6.93
CA GLY A 84 -11.22 18.30 -6.15
C GLY A 84 -11.70 19.46 -6.99
#